data_AF-A0A101SSZ9-F1
#
_entry.id   AF-A0A101SSZ9-F1
#
_cell.length_a   1.000
_cell.length_b   1.000
_cell.length_c   1.000
_cell.angle_alpha   90.00
_cell.angle_beta   90.00
_cell.angle_gamma   90.00
#
_symmetry.space_group_name_H-M   'P 1'
#
loop_
_entity.id
_entity.type
_entity.pdbx_description
1 polymer ?
#
loop_
_entity_poly.entity_id
_entity_poly.type
_entity_poly.pdbx_seq_one_letter_code
_entity_poly.pdbx_strand_id
1 'polypeptide(L)'
;MAGSTRVTAVAARRERSRRVFPAPARPRGSRPLAAVAAAFTLAQLLLVRPGMGLGWDETVYVSQVSGHAPAAFFSAPRARGVSLLVAPVAAWSSSTALLRVYLAVLSGLALYLALRTWRGQFPTRVLALAGALFASLWVTLFYGPQAMPNYWVAVGALAAAGCFLRARAARSDRAALWGLAASAALMAWMRPTDAVFATLPLLALGLARRTWRPTLVLLGGLAAGAAEWVVEAYTAYGGLARRLHDGSEIQGGLGFHVAVTDQLRSLGGRALCRPCTGDLPDPSVTLWWFVLPLLAAVGLVIAVRARHTLPTLLALACAATAGFPYLFMIGYAAPRFLLPYYALLALPVAAALVHLTTAPARPWRQVAVTLVVLGLAAHLAVQLAVLTRTVERTTAAHRAWSRTAATLHRVGVTPPCLLTGHEAIPVAFYAGCSSAAASGHNANSTVAAIAGTARRTPVAVLVAHGSRPPGYAAHWPSVPLDGLRLYYAVPEARS
;
A
#
# COMPACT_ATOMS: atom_id res chain seq x y z
N MET A 1 51.03 15.53 -74.20
CA MET A 1 50.83 14.27 -73.48
C MET A 1 51.23 14.45 -72.02
N ALA A 2 50.38 13.97 -71.09
CA ALA A 2 50.49 13.74 -69.63
C ALA A 2 51.58 14.48 -68.82
N GLY A 3 51.33 15.17 -67.70
CA GLY A 3 50.21 15.09 -66.75
C GLY A 3 50.76 14.78 -65.35
N SER A 4 50.41 15.59 -64.34
CA SER A 4 50.19 15.22 -62.93
C SER A 4 50.44 16.40 -61.98
N THR A 5 49.34 17.03 -61.59
CA THR A 5 49.15 17.93 -60.46
C THR A 5 49.37 17.24 -59.11
N ARG A 6 50.09 17.87 -58.18
CA ARG A 6 49.99 17.58 -56.74
C ARG A 6 49.68 18.86 -55.96
N VAL A 7 48.44 18.90 -55.48
CA VAL A 7 47.90 19.89 -54.56
C VAL A 7 48.38 19.52 -53.15
N THR A 8 49.16 20.39 -52.51
CA THR A 8 49.45 20.30 -51.07
C THR A 8 48.40 21.07 -50.29
N ALA A 9 47.58 20.32 -49.56
CA ALA A 9 46.46 20.79 -48.76
C ALA A 9 46.90 21.59 -47.53
N VAL A 10 46.28 22.76 -47.36
CA VAL A 10 46.31 23.61 -46.18
C VAL A 10 45.70 22.85 -45.00
N ALA A 11 46.50 22.58 -43.97
CA ALA A 11 46.06 21.97 -42.72
C ALA A 11 45.24 22.97 -41.89
N ALA A 12 43.92 22.91 -42.01
CA ALA A 12 42.99 23.62 -41.13
C ALA A 12 43.06 23.04 -39.71
N ARG A 13 43.65 23.83 -38.80
CA ARG A 13 43.73 23.61 -37.35
C ARG A 13 42.33 23.67 -36.73
N ARG A 14 41.64 22.52 -36.66
CA ARG A 14 40.40 22.38 -35.86
C ARG A 14 40.77 22.25 -34.38
N GLU A 15 40.69 23.37 -33.69
CA GLU A 15 40.71 23.47 -32.23
C GLU A 15 39.48 22.75 -31.67
N ARG A 16 39.66 21.46 -31.34
CA ARG A 16 38.67 20.66 -30.62
C ARG A 16 38.59 21.20 -29.19
N SER A 17 37.64 22.08 -28.92
CA SER A 17 37.16 22.38 -27.58
C SER A 17 36.73 21.08 -26.88
N ARG A 18 37.64 20.46 -26.14
CA ARG A 18 37.35 19.41 -25.17
C ARG A 18 36.45 20.02 -24.11
N ARG A 19 35.14 19.80 -24.21
CA ARG A 19 34.20 19.98 -23.10
C ARG A 19 34.62 19.01 -21.99
N VAL A 20 35.40 19.51 -21.05
CA VAL A 20 35.68 18.83 -19.78
C VAL A 20 34.34 18.73 -19.05
N PHE A 21 33.81 17.51 -18.97
CA PHE A 21 32.66 17.23 -18.11
C PHE A 21 33.04 17.59 -16.66
N PRO A 22 32.27 18.43 -15.97
CA PRO A 22 32.56 18.71 -14.58
C PRO A 22 32.41 17.42 -13.76
N ALA A 23 33.39 17.18 -12.88
CA ALA A 23 33.40 16.10 -11.91
C ALA A 23 32.10 16.04 -11.08
N PRO A 24 31.70 14.86 -10.56
CA PRO A 24 30.46 14.70 -9.81
C PRO A 24 30.45 15.61 -8.57
N ALA A 25 29.51 16.56 -8.55
CA ALA A 25 29.30 17.44 -7.42
C ALA A 25 28.95 16.62 -6.14
N ARG A 26 29.55 17.00 -5.01
CA ARG A 26 29.24 16.52 -3.64
C ARG A 26 27.72 16.50 -3.37
N PRO A 27 27.23 15.65 -2.44
CA PRO A 27 25.79 15.38 -2.21
C PRO A 27 25.09 16.53 -1.45
N ARG A 28 25.11 17.75 -1.98
CA ARG A 28 24.30 18.86 -1.49
C ARG A 28 22.97 18.85 -2.25
N GLY A 29 22.01 18.09 -1.73
CA GLY A 29 20.66 18.08 -2.33
C GLY A 29 19.72 16.98 -1.86
N SER A 30 19.99 16.29 -0.74
CA SER A 30 19.06 15.30 -0.16
C SER A 30 18.13 15.91 0.89
N ARG A 31 18.44 17.11 1.40
CA ARG A 31 17.69 17.78 2.47
C ARG A 31 16.18 17.91 2.18
N PRO A 32 15.73 18.29 0.96
CA PRO A 32 14.29 18.38 0.69
C PRO A 32 13.57 17.03 0.76
N LEU A 33 14.22 15.95 0.30
CA LEU A 33 13.63 14.60 0.36
C LEU A 33 13.55 14.10 1.81
N ALA A 34 14.61 14.37 2.58
CA ALA A 34 14.63 14.03 4.01
C ALA A 34 13.58 14.83 4.79
N ALA A 35 13.40 16.11 4.47
CA ALA A 35 12.37 16.94 5.08
C ALA A 35 10.95 16.42 4.77
N VAL A 36 10.68 16.02 3.53
CA VAL A 36 9.39 15.41 3.15
C VAL A 36 9.14 14.10 3.93
N ALA A 37 10.14 13.23 4.04
CA ALA A 37 10.03 11.99 4.80
C ALA A 37 9.82 12.24 6.30
N ALA A 38 10.56 13.18 6.90
CA ALA A 38 10.39 13.57 8.29
C ALA A 38 9.01 14.18 8.55
N ALA A 39 8.53 15.06 7.66
CA ALA A 39 7.20 15.65 7.73
C ALA A 39 6.11 14.59 7.58
N PHE A 40 6.29 13.61 6.69
CA PHE A 40 5.37 12.48 6.53
C PHE A 40 5.29 11.65 7.82
N THR A 41 6.43 11.24 8.39
CA THR A 41 6.47 10.52 9.66
C THR A 41 5.82 11.31 10.78
N LEU A 42 6.13 12.61 10.91
CA LEU A 42 5.54 13.46 11.93
C LEU A 42 4.02 13.60 11.74
N ALA A 43 3.55 13.82 10.51
CA ALA A 43 2.13 13.92 10.21
C ALA A 43 1.38 12.62 10.53
N GLN A 44 1.97 11.45 10.27
CA GLN A 44 1.39 10.17 10.67
C GLN A 44 1.25 10.07 12.20
N LEU A 45 2.32 10.42 12.94
CA LEU A 45 2.33 10.36 14.41
C LEU A 45 1.34 11.35 15.04
N LEU A 46 1.20 12.55 14.48
CA LEU A 46 0.31 13.58 15.04
C LEU A 46 -1.16 13.36 14.64
N LEU A 47 -1.42 12.99 13.39
CA LEU A 47 -2.77 12.96 12.83
C LEU A 47 -3.45 11.59 12.98
N VAL A 48 -2.72 10.49 12.81
CA VAL A 48 -3.27 9.12 12.98
C VAL A 48 -3.19 8.68 14.44
N ARG A 49 -2.17 9.18 15.16
CA ARG A 49 -1.89 8.94 16.59
C ARG A 49 -1.46 7.50 16.89
N PRO A 50 -0.37 7.27 17.64
CA PRO A 50 0.07 5.92 18.00
C PRO A 50 -0.97 5.10 18.79
N GLY A 51 -1.88 5.76 19.50
CA GLY A 51 -2.92 5.10 20.29
C GLY A 51 -4.09 4.51 19.49
N MET A 52 -4.14 4.66 18.16
CA MET A 52 -5.15 3.99 17.34
C MET A 52 -4.91 2.47 17.38
N GLY A 53 -5.89 1.71 17.88
CA GLY A 53 -5.86 0.25 17.96
C GLY A 53 -5.64 -0.43 16.60
N LEU A 54 -5.45 -1.74 16.59
CA LEU A 54 -5.35 -2.55 15.38
C LEU A 54 -6.72 -2.80 14.72
N GLY A 55 -6.78 -2.59 13.41
CA GLY A 55 -7.93 -2.92 12.57
C GLY A 55 -8.01 -4.41 12.22
N TRP A 56 -9.10 -4.82 11.57
CA TRP A 56 -9.38 -6.23 11.22
C TRP A 56 -8.21 -6.95 10.52
N ASP A 57 -7.70 -6.40 9.41
CA ASP A 57 -6.59 -7.05 8.69
C ASP A 57 -5.30 -7.00 9.50
N GLU A 58 -5.10 -5.95 10.31
CA GLU A 58 -3.90 -5.80 11.13
C GLU A 58 -3.85 -6.86 12.23
N THR A 59 -4.99 -7.14 12.89
CA THR A 59 -5.08 -8.21 13.88
C THR A 59 -4.80 -9.57 13.25
N VAL A 60 -5.19 -9.79 11.99
CA VAL A 60 -4.82 -11.02 11.26
C VAL A 60 -3.31 -11.10 11.10
N TYR A 61 -2.63 -10.06 10.60
CA TYR A 61 -1.18 -10.10 10.38
C TYR A 61 -0.37 -10.16 11.67
N VAL A 62 -0.75 -9.39 12.68
CA VAL A 62 -0.05 -9.29 13.97
C VAL A 62 -0.19 -10.57 14.79
N SER A 63 -1.37 -11.21 14.80
CA SER A 63 -1.59 -12.47 15.53
C SER A 63 -0.75 -13.64 15.01
N GLN A 64 -0.19 -13.56 13.80
CA GLN A 64 0.66 -14.63 13.27
C GLN A 64 2.02 -14.71 13.96
N VAL A 65 2.46 -13.62 14.59
CA VAL A 65 3.79 -13.50 15.21
C VAL A 65 3.74 -13.07 16.67
N SER A 66 2.60 -12.57 17.13
CA SER A 66 2.43 -12.12 18.51
C SER A 66 1.96 -13.25 19.43
N GLY A 67 2.51 -13.31 20.64
CA GLY A 67 1.99 -14.17 21.72
C GLY A 67 0.73 -13.64 22.40
N HIS A 68 0.21 -12.47 21.99
CA HIS A 68 -0.94 -11.82 22.64
C HIS A 68 -2.27 -12.56 22.45
N ALA A 69 -2.47 -13.15 21.27
CA ALA A 69 -3.69 -13.89 20.92
C ALA A 69 -3.34 -15.02 19.93
N PRO A 70 -4.08 -16.14 19.93
CA PRO A 70 -3.92 -17.19 18.93
C PRO A 70 -3.99 -16.65 17.50
N ALA A 71 -3.22 -17.25 16.59
CA ALA A 71 -3.16 -16.83 15.19
C ALA A 71 -4.56 -16.89 14.54
N ALA A 72 -5.02 -15.75 14.03
CA ALA A 72 -6.27 -15.69 13.27
C ALA A 72 -6.13 -16.45 11.94
N PHE A 73 -7.26 -16.86 11.37
CA PHE A 73 -7.27 -17.55 10.08
C PHE A 73 -6.58 -16.72 8.99
N PHE A 74 -5.52 -17.29 8.41
CA PHE A 74 -4.75 -16.66 7.35
C PHE A 74 -5.32 -17.07 5.99
N SER A 75 -6.17 -16.23 5.40
CA SER A 75 -6.82 -16.57 4.14
C SER A 75 -5.88 -16.56 2.94
N ALA A 76 -6.24 -17.32 1.90
CA ALA A 76 -5.47 -17.52 0.67
C ALA A 76 -4.85 -16.27 0.00
N PRO A 77 -5.55 -15.12 -0.13
CA PRO A 77 -5.00 -13.95 -0.81
C PRO A 77 -3.92 -13.20 -0.01
N ARG A 78 -3.71 -13.54 1.27
CA ARG A 78 -2.71 -12.87 2.11
C ARG A 78 -1.32 -13.50 1.92
N ALA A 79 -0.30 -12.68 2.10
CA ALA A 79 1.11 -13.08 2.14
C ALA A 79 1.75 -12.61 3.45
N ARG A 80 2.76 -13.35 3.92
CA ARG A 80 3.38 -13.19 5.24
C ARG A 80 4.28 -11.97 5.38
N GLY A 81 4.60 -11.27 4.28
CA GLY A 81 5.51 -10.12 4.33
C GLY A 81 5.10 -9.05 5.36
N VAL A 82 3.80 -8.83 5.58
CA VAL A 82 3.32 -7.90 6.63
C VAL A 82 3.52 -8.47 8.03
N SER A 83 3.27 -9.77 8.26
CA SER A 83 3.52 -10.41 9.55
C SER A 83 5.01 -10.35 9.92
N LEU A 84 5.90 -10.55 8.94
CA LEU A 84 7.34 -10.48 9.15
C LEU A 84 7.85 -9.04 9.29
N LEU A 85 7.21 -8.08 8.61
CA LEU A 85 7.47 -6.65 8.79
C LEU A 85 7.21 -6.18 10.22
N VAL A 86 6.12 -6.66 10.84
CA VAL A 86 5.73 -6.27 12.21
C VAL A 86 6.39 -7.12 13.29
N ALA A 87 6.94 -8.29 12.94
CA ALA A 87 7.58 -9.22 13.87
C ALA A 87 8.64 -8.58 14.80
N PRO A 88 9.51 -7.64 14.34
CA PRO A 88 10.50 -7.00 15.20
C PRO A 88 9.93 -6.23 16.39
N VAL A 89 8.62 -5.97 16.43
CA VAL A 89 7.92 -5.38 17.57
C VAL A 89 6.87 -6.34 18.12
N ALA A 90 6.03 -6.89 17.25
CA ALA A 90 4.87 -7.69 17.63
C ALA A 90 5.21 -9.02 18.30
N ALA A 91 6.41 -9.58 18.07
CA ALA A 91 6.81 -10.85 18.64
C ALA A 91 7.10 -10.78 20.15
N TRP A 92 7.46 -9.61 20.67
CA TRP A 92 7.82 -9.42 22.08
C TRP A 92 7.03 -8.32 22.79
N SER A 93 6.29 -7.49 22.06
CA SER A 93 5.47 -6.41 22.62
C SER A 93 4.06 -6.41 22.03
N SER A 94 3.07 -6.26 22.91
CA SER A 94 1.66 -6.04 22.55
C SER A 94 1.33 -4.54 22.40
N SER A 95 2.30 -3.64 22.59
CA SER A 95 2.08 -2.19 22.54
C SER A 95 1.79 -1.74 21.11
N THR A 96 0.51 -1.39 20.86
CA THR A 96 0.11 -0.84 19.57
C THR A 96 0.83 0.47 19.28
N ALA A 97 1.01 1.34 20.28
CA ALA A 97 1.71 2.61 20.11
C ALA A 97 3.15 2.42 19.61
N LEU A 98 3.88 1.46 20.19
CA LEU A 98 5.23 1.13 19.75
C LEU A 98 5.24 0.66 18.29
N LEU A 99 4.31 -0.23 17.93
CA LEU A 99 4.18 -0.75 16.57
C LEU A 99 3.86 0.38 15.56
N ARG A 100 2.94 1.28 15.90
CA ARG A 100 2.60 2.46 15.05
C ARG A 100 3.80 3.36 14.83
N VAL A 101 4.57 3.66 15.89
CA VAL A 101 5.77 4.51 15.79
C VAL A 101 6.82 3.85 14.89
N TYR A 102 7.08 2.56 15.10
CA TYR A 102 8.00 1.78 14.27
C TYR A 102 7.60 1.83 12.79
N LEU A 103 6.33 1.56 12.47
CA LEU A 103 5.83 1.58 11.09
C LEU A 103 5.84 3.00 10.49
N ALA A 104 5.52 4.04 11.26
CA ALA A 104 5.58 5.44 10.80
C ALA A 104 7.01 5.83 10.39
N VAL A 105 8.01 5.53 11.24
CA VAL A 105 9.43 5.80 10.95
C VAL A 105 9.89 5.01 9.73
N LEU A 106 9.58 3.71 9.68
CA LEU A 106 9.98 2.86 8.56
C LEU A 106 9.32 3.30 7.25
N SER A 107 8.07 3.76 7.29
CA SER A 107 7.37 4.27 6.11
C SER A 107 8.02 5.55 5.58
N GLY A 108 8.34 6.53 6.44
CA GLY A 108 9.06 7.74 6.05
C GLY A 108 10.44 7.43 5.45
N LEU A 109 11.19 6.52 6.07
CA LEU A 109 12.48 6.06 5.54
C LEU A 109 12.32 5.40 4.16
N ALA A 110 11.33 4.53 3.99
CA ALA A 110 11.07 3.87 2.72
C ALA A 110 10.71 4.88 1.61
N LEU A 111 9.89 5.89 1.89
CA LEU A 111 9.59 6.97 0.96
C LEU A 111 10.86 7.75 0.57
N TYR A 112 11.68 8.11 1.55
CA TYR A 112 12.96 8.79 1.29
C TYR A 112 13.87 7.99 0.36
N LEU A 113 14.03 6.68 0.63
CA LEU A 113 14.86 5.79 -0.18
C LEU A 113 14.28 5.61 -1.58
N ALA A 114 12.96 5.46 -1.72
CA ALA A 114 12.29 5.35 -3.00
C ALA A 114 12.49 6.61 -3.85
N LEU A 115 12.27 7.81 -3.29
CA LEU A 115 12.49 9.07 -4.02
C LEU A 115 13.94 9.26 -4.44
N ARG A 116 14.90 8.78 -3.64
CA ARG A 116 16.32 8.84 -3.97
C ARG A 116 16.69 8.04 -5.22
N THR A 117 15.96 6.96 -5.54
CA THR A 117 16.27 6.15 -6.74
C THR A 117 16.04 6.93 -8.03
N TRP A 118 15.25 8.01 -7.99
CA TRP A 118 14.94 8.86 -9.13
C TRP A 118 15.87 10.08 -9.28
N ARG A 119 16.88 10.23 -8.42
CA ARG A 119 17.89 11.27 -8.58
C ARG A 119 18.60 11.09 -9.93
N GLY A 120 18.76 12.20 -10.65
CA GLY A 120 19.32 12.20 -12.00
C GLY A 120 18.26 12.02 -13.10
N GLN A 121 17.09 11.49 -12.78
CA GLN A 121 15.96 11.41 -13.73
C GLN A 121 15.05 12.64 -13.64
N PHE A 122 14.89 13.22 -12.46
CA PHE A 122 14.12 14.44 -12.23
C PHE A 122 14.88 15.42 -11.33
N PRO A 123 14.63 16.75 -11.47
CA PRO A 123 15.13 17.74 -10.52
C PRO A 123 14.68 17.45 -9.09
N THR A 124 15.52 17.73 -8.09
CA THR A 124 15.21 17.45 -6.67
C THR A 124 13.90 18.11 -6.20
N ARG A 125 13.58 19.31 -6.69
CA ARG A 125 12.30 19.98 -6.39
C ARG A 125 11.07 19.21 -6.88
N VAL A 126 11.17 18.54 -8.03
CA VAL A 126 10.10 17.70 -8.57
C VAL A 126 9.93 16.46 -7.70
N LEU A 127 11.04 15.83 -7.30
CA LEU A 127 11.01 14.66 -6.41
C LEU A 127 10.45 15.00 -5.02
N ALA A 128 10.83 16.15 -4.47
CA ALA A 128 10.30 16.62 -3.18
C ALA A 128 8.80 16.90 -3.28
N LEU A 129 8.34 17.59 -4.33
CA LEU A 129 6.92 17.84 -4.55
C LEU A 129 6.14 16.53 -4.80
N ALA A 130 6.68 15.60 -5.59
CA ALA A 130 6.05 14.28 -5.80
C ALA A 130 5.89 13.52 -4.48
N GLY A 131 6.95 13.50 -3.67
CA GLY A 131 6.91 12.94 -2.33
C GLY A 131 5.87 13.61 -1.46
N ALA A 132 5.80 14.95 -1.47
CA ALA A 132 4.84 15.72 -0.68
C ALA A 132 3.39 15.44 -1.11
N LEU A 133 3.10 15.45 -2.41
CA LEU A 133 1.77 15.14 -2.97
C LEU A 133 1.31 13.74 -2.56
N PHE A 134 2.18 12.74 -2.66
CA PHE A 134 1.86 11.38 -2.26
C PHE A 134 1.70 11.25 -0.74
N ALA A 135 2.61 11.85 0.02
CA ALA A 135 2.62 11.83 1.48
C ALA A 135 1.49 12.63 2.13
N SER A 136 0.86 13.57 1.41
CA SER A 136 -0.26 14.36 1.92
C SER A 136 -1.63 13.75 1.66
N LEU A 137 -1.72 12.67 0.89
CA LEU A 137 -2.99 11.97 0.70
C LEU A 137 -3.44 11.36 2.02
N TRP A 138 -4.72 11.51 2.35
CA TRP A 138 -5.31 10.93 3.56
C TRP A 138 -5.09 9.42 3.60
N VAL A 139 -5.18 8.75 2.45
CA VAL A 139 -4.96 7.31 2.30
C VAL A 139 -3.52 6.94 2.68
N THR A 140 -2.54 7.69 2.18
CA THR A 140 -1.11 7.43 2.44
C THR A 140 -0.78 7.68 3.92
N LEU A 141 -1.29 8.78 4.49
CA LEU A 141 -1.11 9.10 5.91
C LEU A 141 -1.76 8.04 6.80
N PHE A 142 -3.00 7.65 6.49
CA PHE A 142 -3.76 6.69 7.29
C PHE A 142 -3.15 5.30 7.26
N TYR A 143 -2.76 4.79 6.09
CA TYR A 143 -2.28 3.41 5.93
C TYR A 143 -0.77 3.23 6.10
N GLY A 144 0.04 4.29 5.99
CA GLY A 144 1.49 4.19 6.18
C GLY A 144 1.93 3.63 7.54
N PRO A 145 1.35 4.02 8.69
CA PRO A 145 1.67 3.45 9.99
C PRO A 145 0.82 2.20 10.33
N GLN A 146 0.20 1.56 9.33
CA GLN A 146 -0.63 0.36 9.51
C GLN A 146 0.06 -0.91 9.03
N ALA A 147 -0.26 -2.02 9.69
CA ALA A 147 0.19 -3.36 9.33
C ALA A 147 -0.58 -3.83 8.08
N MET A 148 -0.29 -3.19 6.95
CA MET A 148 -0.97 -3.37 5.67
C MET A 148 0.06 -3.38 4.54
N PRO A 149 -0.14 -4.21 3.50
CA PRO A 149 0.88 -4.38 2.47
C PRO A 149 0.95 -3.23 1.44
N ASN A 150 -0.15 -2.49 1.25
CA ASN A 150 -0.33 -1.61 0.09
C ASN A 150 0.70 -0.48 -0.03
N TYR A 151 1.05 0.14 1.10
CA TYR A 151 2.06 1.20 1.13
C TYR A 151 3.44 0.67 0.72
N TRP A 152 3.82 -0.51 1.21
CA TRP A 152 5.10 -1.15 0.92
C TRP A 152 5.24 -1.53 -0.55
N VAL A 153 4.15 -2.01 -1.15
CA VAL A 153 4.08 -2.24 -2.61
C VAL A 153 4.26 -0.92 -3.36
N ALA A 154 3.64 0.18 -2.89
CA ALA A 154 3.75 1.48 -3.56
C ALA A 154 5.17 2.04 -3.58
N VAL A 155 5.85 2.07 -2.42
CA VAL A 155 7.25 2.54 -2.34
C VAL A 155 8.21 1.55 -3.02
N GLY A 156 7.91 0.24 -2.99
CA GLY A 156 8.64 -0.78 -3.74
C GLY A 156 8.53 -0.58 -5.25
N ALA A 157 7.35 -0.31 -5.79
CA ALA A 157 7.12 -0.05 -7.21
C ALA A 157 7.84 1.24 -7.66
N LEU A 158 7.74 2.30 -6.85
CA LEU A 158 8.44 3.56 -7.09
C LEU A 158 9.96 3.35 -7.10
N ALA A 159 10.51 2.65 -6.10
CA ALA A 159 11.94 2.38 -6.00
C ALA A 159 12.43 1.48 -7.14
N ALA A 160 11.70 0.40 -7.47
CA ALA A 160 12.02 -0.54 -8.53
C ALA A 160 12.11 0.15 -9.90
N ALA A 161 11.12 0.97 -10.26
CA ALA A 161 11.14 1.70 -11.53
C ALA A 161 12.33 2.66 -11.63
N GLY A 162 12.63 3.43 -10.57
CA GLY A 162 13.79 4.32 -10.56
C GLY A 162 15.13 3.57 -10.62
N CYS A 163 15.27 2.48 -9.86
CA CYS A 163 16.45 1.62 -9.90
C CYS A 163 16.63 0.94 -11.27
N PHE A 164 15.56 0.49 -11.91
CA PHE A 164 15.61 -0.09 -13.25
C PHE A 164 16.11 0.91 -14.30
N LEU A 165 15.61 2.16 -14.25
CA LEU A 165 16.09 3.24 -15.12
C LEU A 165 17.59 3.48 -14.95
N ARG A 166 18.06 3.54 -13.69
CA ARG A 166 19.48 3.75 -13.36
C ARG A 166 20.36 2.59 -13.81
N ALA A 167 19.96 1.36 -13.50
CA ALA A 167 20.70 0.15 -13.88
C ALA A 167 20.80 -0.02 -15.40
N ARG A 168 19.79 0.45 -16.14
CA ARG A 168 19.83 0.50 -17.61
C ARG A 168 20.79 1.57 -18.14
N ALA A 169 20.79 2.76 -17.53
CA ALA A 169 21.65 3.86 -17.94
C ALA A 169 23.13 3.60 -17.62
N ALA A 170 23.43 2.95 -16.49
CA ALA A 170 24.78 2.63 -16.04
C ALA A 170 24.87 1.16 -15.58
N ARG A 171 25.42 0.30 -16.44
CA ARG A 171 25.53 -1.16 -16.19
C ARG A 171 26.39 -1.52 -14.96
N SER A 172 27.24 -0.61 -14.51
CA SER A 172 28.10 -0.76 -13.33
C SER A 172 27.46 -0.27 -12.02
N ASP A 173 26.26 0.33 -12.06
CA ASP A 173 25.54 0.81 -10.86
C ASP A 173 24.99 -0.37 -10.05
N ARG A 174 25.87 -0.98 -9.25
CA ARG A 174 25.54 -2.12 -8.37
C ARG A 174 24.47 -1.74 -7.34
N ALA A 175 24.46 -0.50 -6.87
CA ALA A 175 23.46 -0.03 -5.92
C ALA A 175 22.06 -0.01 -6.55
N ALA A 176 21.94 0.38 -7.82
CA ALA A 176 20.67 0.30 -8.55
C ALA A 176 20.22 -1.16 -8.78
N LEU A 177 21.13 -2.09 -9.07
CA LEU A 177 20.78 -3.50 -9.20
C LEU A 177 20.31 -4.11 -7.87
N TRP A 178 21.02 -3.87 -6.77
CA TRP A 178 20.59 -4.32 -5.45
C TRP A 178 19.28 -3.68 -5.02
N GLY A 179 19.11 -2.37 -5.27
CA GLY A 179 17.87 -1.67 -5.03
C GLY A 179 16.70 -2.23 -5.85
N LEU A 180 16.94 -2.63 -7.10
CA LEU A 180 15.94 -3.28 -7.96
C LEU A 180 15.54 -4.65 -7.40
N ALA A 181 16.52 -5.50 -7.06
CA ALA A 181 16.27 -6.82 -6.47
C ALA A 181 15.47 -6.71 -5.16
N ALA A 182 15.93 -5.84 -4.24
CA ALA A 182 15.29 -5.64 -2.95
C ALA A 182 13.88 -5.08 -3.08
N SER A 183 13.66 -4.13 -4.00
CA SER A 183 12.32 -3.56 -4.22
C SER A 183 11.35 -4.59 -4.81
N ALA A 184 11.83 -5.44 -5.72
CA ALA A 184 11.05 -6.50 -6.31
C ALA A 184 10.70 -7.60 -5.29
N ALA A 185 11.67 -8.00 -4.48
CA ALA A 185 11.48 -8.92 -3.37
C ALA A 185 10.48 -8.34 -2.36
N LEU A 186 10.62 -7.07 -1.97
CA LEU A 186 9.69 -6.39 -1.07
C LEU A 186 8.26 -6.44 -1.61
N MET A 187 8.03 -6.06 -2.87
CA MET A 187 6.69 -6.10 -3.45
C MET A 187 6.11 -7.51 -3.44
N ALA A 188 6.88 -8.50 -3.90
CA ALA A 188 6.43 -9.87 -3.99
C ALA A 188 6.16 -10.49 -2.61
N TRP A 189 6.96 -10.13 -1.61
CA TRP A 189 6.79 -10.57 -0.24
C TRP A 189 5.53 -10.01 0.42
N MET A 190 5.18 -8.76 0.09
CA MET A 190 3.99 -8.08 0.59
C MET A 190 2.72 -8.56 -0.13
N ARG A 191 2.75 -8.57 -1.47
CA ARG A 191 1.65 -8.97 -2.38
C ARG A 191 2.23 -9.50 -3.70
N PRO A 192 2.39 -10.83 -3.85
CA PRO A 192 2.95 -11.44 -5.07
C PRO A 192 2.24 -11.01 -6.35
N THR A 193 0.90 -10.98 -6.34
CA THR A 193 0.08 -10.64 -7.49
C THR A 193 0.27 -9.17 -7.91
N ASP A 194 0.21 -8.23 -6.96
CA ASP A 194 0.46 -6.82 -7.24
C ASP A 194 1.86 -6.56 -7.79
N ALA A 195 2.87 -7.29 -7.29
CA ALA A 195 4.24 -7.17 -7.75
C ALA A 195 4.39 -7.49 -9.24
N VAL A 196 3.65 -8.49 -9.73
CA VAL A 196 3.57 -8.82 -11.16
C VAL A 196 3.04 -7.61 -11.93
N PHE A 197 1.85 -7.13 -11.58
CA PHE A 197 1.20 -6.01 -12.27
C PHE A 197 2.05 -4.73 -12.25
N ALA A 198 2.67 -4.38 -11.12
CA ALA A 198 3.52 -3.19 -11.01
C ALA A 198 4.80 -3.27 -11.87
N THR A 199 5.29 -4.48 -12.17
CA THR A 199 6.58 -4.70 -12.85
C THR A 199 6.45 -5.09 -14.32
N LEU A 200 5.25 -5.38 -14.82
CA LEU A 200 5.00 -5.71 -16.24
C LEU A 200 5.68 -4.74 -17.23
N PRO A 201 5.60 -3.39 -17.06
CA PRO A 201 6.25 -2.47 -17.99
C PRO A 201 7.78 -2.52 -17.92
N LEU A 202 8.36 -2.82 -16.75
CA LEU A 202 9.80 -2.98 -16.58
C LEU A 202 10.29 -4.24 -17.32
N LEU A 203 9.54 -5.34 -17.20
CA LEU A 203 9.82 -6.59 -17.90
C LEU A 203 9.69 -6.41 -19.42
N ALA A 204 8.58 -5.84 -19.88
CA ALA A 204 8.34 -5.56 -21.30
C ALA A 204 9.45 -4.68 -21.91
N LEU A 205 9.79 -3.59 -21.22
CA LEU A 205 10.88 -2.71 -21.66
C LEU A 205 12.23 -3.41 -21.63
N GLY A 206 12.48 -4.23 -20.60
CA GLY A 206 13.73 -4.97 -20.44
C GLY A 206 13.95 -6.00 -21.54
N LEU A 207 12.90 -6.70 -21.94
CA LEU A 207 12.90 -7.64 -23.06
C LEU A 207 13.06 -6.89 -24.40
N ALA A 208 12.24 -5.86 -24.65
CA ALA A 208 12.26 -5.10 -25.89
C ALA A 208 13.60 -4.38 -26.14
N ARG A 209 14.28 -3.94 -25.09
CA ARG A 209 15.60 -3.28 -25.17
C ARG A 209 16.77 -4.23 -24.88
N ARG A 210 16.51 -5.52 -24.70
CA ARG A 210 17.50 -6.57 -24.41
C ARG A 210 18.42 -6.23 -23.22
N THR A 211 17.87 -5.59 -22.19
CA THR A 211 18.61 -5.27 -20.97
C THR A 211 18.52 -6.43 -19.98
N TRP A 212 19.12 -7.56 -20.36
CA TRP A 212 18.99 -8.84 -19.65
C TRP A 212 19.38 -8.76 -18.18
N ARG A 213 20.47 -8.08 -17.83
CA ARG A 213 20.96 -8.04 -16.45
C ARG A 213 19.94 -7.40 -15.48
N PRO A 214 19.44 -6.16 -15.68
CA PRO A 214 18.36 -5.63 -14.87
C PRO A 214 17.09 -6.50 -14.86
N THR A 215 16.71 -7.08 -16.00
CA THR A 215 15.53 -7.96 -16.10
C THR A 215 15.69 -9.23 -15.25
N LEU A 216 16.83 -9.90 -15.32
CA LEU A 216 17.13 -11.08 -14.51
C LEU A 216 17.19 -10.75 -13.02
N VAL A 217 17.74 -9.60 -12.65
CA VAL A 217 17.77 -9.11 -11.26
C VAL A 217 16.36 -8.82 -10.75
N LEU A 218 15.50 -8.23 -11.58
CA LEU A 218 14.08 -8.03 -11.26
C LEU A 218 13.37 -9.36 -11.04
N LEU A 219 13.52 -10.31 -11.95
CA LEU A 219 12.94 -11.66 -11.85
C LEU A 219 13.44 -12.42 -10.62
N GLY A 220 14.75 -12.36 -10.35
CA GLY A 220 15.35 -12.98 -9.17
C GLY A 220 14.80 -12.38 -7.87
N GLY A 221 14.62 -11.06 -7.81
CA GLY A 221 13.97 -10.41 -6.68
C GLY A 221 12.51 -10.83 -6.50
N LEU A 222 11.72 -10.85 -7.58
CA LEU A 222 10.33 -11.31 -7.54
C LEU A 222 10.22 -12.77 -7.05
N ALA A 223 11.05 -13.66 -7.59
CA ALA A 223 11.09 -15.06 -7.21
C ALA A 223 11.48 -15.25 -5.73
N ALA A 224 12.52 -14.53 -5.28
CA ALA A 224 12.96 -14.58 -3.89
C ALA A 224 11.86 -14.09 -2.92
N GLY A 225 11.18 -12.98 -3.25
CA GLY A 225 10.11 -12.45 -2.41
C GLY A 225 8.83 -13.31 -2.41
N ALA A 226 8.53 -13.98 -3.52
CA ALA A 226 7.36 -14.86 -3.63
C ALA A 226 7.59 -16.27 -3.07
N ALA A 227 8.84 -16.66 -2.80
CA ALA A 227 9.20 -18.05 -2.47
C ALA A 227 8.40 -18.59 -1.27
N GLU A 228 8.33 -17.86 -0.17
CA GLU A 228 7.55 -18.23 1.01
C GLU A 228 6.07 -18.46 0.67
N TRP A 229 5.46 -17.53 -0.07
CA TRP A 229 4.05 -17.61 -0.45
C TRP A 229 3.77 -18.79 -1.37
N VAL A 230 4.70 -19.12 -2.28
CA VAL A 230 4.59 -20.30 -3.15
C VAL A 230 4.71 -21.58 -2.32
N VAL A 231 5.69 -21.69 -1.43
CA VAL A 231 5.87 -22.86 -0.55
C VAL A 231 4.61 -23.08 0.29
N GLU A 232 4.11 -22.04 0.94
CA GLU A 232 2.86 -22.10 1.70
C GLU A 232 1.67 -22.54 0.86
N ALA A 233 1.62 -22.14 -0.42
CA ALA A 233 0.53 -22.56 -1.30
C ALA A 233 0.45 -24.09 -1.39
N TYR A 234 1.60 -24.76 -1.47
CA TYR A 234 1.66 -26.23 -1.50
C TYR A 234 1.47 -26.88 -0.13
N THR A 235 1.98 -26.29 0.95
CA THR A 235 1.92 -26.92 2.29
C THR A 235 0.61 -26.68 3.03
N ALA A 236 -0.11 -25.58 2.75
CA ALA A 236 -1.27 -25.16 3.53
C ALA A 236 -2.55 -24.87 2.70
N TYR A 237 -2.45 -24.72 1.38
CA TYR A 237 -3.59 -24.34 0.51
C TYR A 237 -3.87 -25.33 -0.63
N GLY A 238 -3.26 -26.51 -0.63
CA GLY A 238 -3.52 -27.53 -1.64
C GLY A 238 -2.93 -27.23 -3.03
N GLY A 239 -1.95 -26.34 -3.10
CA GLY A 239 -1.22 -25.97 -4.31
C GLY A 239 -1.46 -24.53 -4.77
N LEU A 240 -0.59 -24.07 -5.67
CA LEU A 240 -0.60 -22.69 -6.18
C LEU A 240 -1.91 -22.32 -6.90
N ALA A 241 -2.40 -23.19 -7.78
CA ALA A 241 -3.65 -22.95 -8.52
C ALA A 241 -4.86 -22.87 -7.57
N ARG A 242 -4.91 -23.75 -6.56
CA ARG A 242 -5.97 -23.74 -5.54
C ARG A 242 -5.92 -22.47 -4.71
N ARG A 243 -4.75 -22.04 -4.23
CA ARG A 243 -4.59 -20.78 -3.49
C ARG A 243 -5.02 -19.56 -4.32
N LEU A 244 -4.72 -19.54 -5.62
CA LEU A 244 -5.17 -18.46 -6.51
C LEU A 244 -6.69 -18.49 -6.71
N HIS A 245 -7.28 -19.67 -6.91
CA HIS A 245 -8.73 -19.83 -7.04
C HIS A 245 -9.46 -19.41 -5.75
N ASP A 246 -9.04 -19.91 -4.60
CA ASP A 246 -9.62 -19.53 -3.30
C ASP A 246 -9.40 -18.04 -3.01
N GLY A 247 -8.24 -17.50 -3.40
CA GLY A 247 -7.96 -16.07 -3.34
C GLY A 247 -8.92 -15.24 -4.19
N SER A 248 -9.25 -15.71 -5.39
CA SER A 248 -10.23 -15.12 -6.28
C SER A 248 -11.63 -15.12 -5.67
N GLU A 249 -12.10 -16.28 -5.20
CA GLU A 249 -13.41 -16.42 -4.54
C GLU A 249 -13.54 -15.51 -3.31
N ILE A 250 -12.48 -15.47 -2.49
CA ILE A 250 -12.44 -14.59 -1.31
C ILE A 250 -12.47 -13.11 -1.69
N GLN A 251 -12.01 -12.74 -2.88
CA GLN A 251 -12.09 -11.38 -3.42
C GLN A 251 -13.37 -11.11 -4.22
N GLY A 252 -14.34 -12.04 -4.22
CA GLY A 252 -15.62 -11.87 -4.92
C GLY A 252 -15.59 -12.30 -6.38
N GLY A 253 -14.62 -13.15 -6.75
CA GLY A 253 -14.42 -13.67 -8.10
C GLY A 253 -13.64 -12.66 -8.96
N LEU A 254 -12.33 -12.84 -9.08
CA LEU A 254 -11.52 -12.10 -10.06
C LEU A 254 -12.03 -12.38 -11.47
N GLY A 255 -12.42 -11.32 -12.16
CA GLY A 255 -13.03 -11.34 -13.48
C GLY A 255 -13.09 -9.92 -14.02
N PHE A 256 -13.71 -9.65 -15.16
CA PHE A 256 -13.84 -8.27 -15.63
C PHE A 256 -14.95 -7.54 -14.87
N HIS A 257 -14.57 -6.61 -14.00
CA HIS A 257 -15.47 -5.81 -13.14
C HIS A 257 -15.09 -4.34 -13.20
N VAL A 258 -16.02 -3.45 -13.58
CA VAL A 258 -15.73 -2.00 -13.67
C VAL A 258 -15.94 -1.34 -12.30
N ALA A 259 -14.86 -1.20 -11.53
CA ALA A 259 -14.87 -0.71 -10.16
C ALA A 259 -14.54 0.79 -10.01
N VAL A 260 -14.46 1.53 -11.12
CA VAL A 260 -14.05 2.95 -11.14
C VAL A 260 -14.93 3.79 -10.18
N THR A 261 -16.24 3.62 -10.26
CA THR A 261 -17.19 4.32 -9.38
C THR A 261 -17.06 3.87 -7.93
N ASP A 262 -16.73 2.61 -7.68
CA ASP A 262 -16.52 2.08 -6.34
C ASP A 262 -15.28 2.68 -5.69
N GLN A 263 -14.20 2.86 -6.47
CA GLN A 263 -13.02 3.58 -6.00
C GLN A 263 -13.38 5.02 -5.60
N LEU A 264 -14.19 5.72 -6.40
CA LEU A 264 -14.68 7.07 -6.05
C LEU A 264 -15.52 7.07 -4.77
N ARG A 265 -16.43 6.11 -4.60
CA ARG A 265 -17.22 5.93 -3.37
C ARG A 265 -16.33 5.75 -2.14
N SER A 266 -15.19 5.09 -2.31
CA SER A 266 -14.26 4.80 -1.21
C SER A 266 -13.42 6.01 -0.75
N LEU A 267 -13.25 7.03 -1.61
CA LEU A 267 -12.40 8.19 -1.33
C LEU A 267 -12.89 9.05 -0.14
N GLY A 268 -14.17 8.92 0.24
CA GLY A 268 -14.77 9.62 1.38
C GLY A 268 -14.43 9.06 2.77
N GLY A 269 -13.39 8.23 2.88
CA GLY A 269 -12.97 7.62 4.16
C GLY A 269 -13.53 6.23 4.44
N ARG A 270 -14.09 5.55 3.42
CA ARG A 270 -14.54 4.15 3.57
C ARG A 270 -13.32 3.23 3.42
N ALA A 271 -12.85 2.66 4.54
CA ALA A 271 -11.63 1.84 4.56
C ALA A 271 -11.73 0.56 3.72
N LEU A 272 -12.94 0.01 3.60
CA LEU A 272 -13.30 -1.10 2.71
C LEU A 272 -14.81 -1.01 2.43
N CYS A 273 -15.22 -1.08 1.17
CA CYS A 273 -16.63 -1.19 0.80
C CYS A 273 -16.87 -2.48 0.01
N ARG A 274 -17.75 -3.35 0.51
CA ARG A 274 -18.05 -4.66 -0.10
C ARG A 274 -19.43 -5.17 0.33
N PRO A 275 -20.46 -5.14 -0.54
CA PRO A 275 -20.50 -4.48 -1.85
C PRO A 275 -20.35 -2.96 -1.72
N CYS A 276 -19.89 -2.28 -2.76
CA CYS A 276 -19.69 -0.83 -2.71
C CYS A 276 -20.95 -0.07 -3.17
N THR A 277 -21.96 -0.01 -2.31
CA THR A 277 -23.23 0.68 -2.56
C THR A 277 -23.31 2.05 -1.85
N GLY A 278 -24.32 2.84 -2.20
CA GLY A 278 -24.59 4.17 -1.63
C GLY A 278 -23.97 5.34 -2.42
N ASP A 279 -24.19 6.54 -1.88
CA ASP A 279 -23.90 7.78 -2.57
C ASP A 279 -22.41 8.06 -2.73
N LEU A 280 -22.07 8.80 -3.79
CA LEU A 280 -20.74 9.33 -3.99
C LEU A 280 -20.44 10.40 -2.93
N PRO A 281 -19.19 10.48 -2.45
CA PRO A 281 -18.74 11.61 -1.65
C PRO A 281 -18.95 12.93 -2.39
N ASP A 282 -19.01 14.02 -1.61
CA ASP A 282 -19.05 15.37 -2.14
C ASP A 282 -17.98 15.59 -3.24
N PRO A 283 -18.30 16.31 -4.33
CA PRO A 283 -17.37 16.55 -5.43
C PRO A 283 -16.01 17.14 -5.00
N SER A 284 -15.95 17.91 -3.90
CA SER A 284 -14.69 18.40 -3.35
C SER A 284 -13.71 17.29 -2.97
N VAL A 285 -14.22 16.11 -2.58
CA VAL A 285 -13.43 14.92 -2.22
C VAL A 285 -12.94 14.15 -3.44
N THR A 286 -13.69 14.18 -4.55
CA THR A 286 -13.44 13.34 -5.73
C THR A 286 -12.77 14.09 -6.88
N LEU A 287 -12.89 15.42 -6.96
CA LEU A 287 -12.38 16.24 -8.06
C LEU A 287 -10.89 16.01 -8.35
N TRP A 288 -10.06 15.92 -7.31
CA TRP A 288 -8.62 15.71 -7.48
C TRP A 288 -8.29 14.41 -8.22
N TRP A 289 -9.13 13.38 -8.10
CA TRP A 289 -8.93 12.08 -8.73
C TRP A 289 -9.10 12.17 -10.25
N PHE A 290 -9.97 13.07 -10.74
CA PHE A 290 -10.13 13.38 -12.16
C PHE A 290 -9.03 14.32 -12.69
N VAL A 291 -8.56 15.26 -11.87
CA VAL A 291 -7.46 16.18 -12.22
C VAL A 291 -6.13 15.43 -12.34
N LEU A 292 -5.94 14.36 -11.56
CA LEU A 292 -4.70 13.57 -11.51
C LEU A 292 -4.24 13.04 -12.89
N PRO A 293 -5.06 12.29 -13.66
CA PRO A 293 -4.64 11.80 -14.99
C PRO A 293 -4.39 12.94 -15.99
N LEU A 294 -5.10 14.07 -15.87
CA LEU A 294 -4.89 15.24 -16.74
C LEU A 294 -3.52 15.88 -16.50
N LEU A 295 -3.15 16.12 -15.23
CA LEU A 295 -1.83 16.63 -14.87
C LEU A 295 -0.72 15.65 -15.25
N ALA A 296 -0.97 14.35 -15.11
CA ALA A 296 -0.03 13.33 -15.51
C ALA A 296 0.21 13.33 -17.04
N ALA A 297 -0.85 13.52 -17.84
CA ALA A 297 -0.75 13.67 -19.29
C ALA A 297 0.02 14.95 -19.69
N VAL A 298 -0.23 16.07 -19.02
CA VAL A 298 0.55 17.31 -19.20
C VAL A 298 2.04 17.06 -18.89
N GLY A 299 2.34 16.34 -17.80
CA GLY A 299 3.70 15.94 -17.45
C GLY A 299 4.39 15.10 -18.53
N LEU A 300 3.64 14.19 -19.18
CA LEU A 300 4.13 13.43 -20.32
C LEU A 300 4.40 14.31 -21.54
N VAL A 301 3.49 15.20 -21.90
CA VAL A 301 3.66 16.13 -23.03
C VAL A 301 4.91 17.00 -22.83
N ILE A 302 5.12 17.51 -21.61
CA ILE A 302 6.33 18.28 -21.25
C ILE A 302 7.58 17.41 -21.43
N ALA A 303 7.56 16.16 -20.95
CA ALA A 303 8.70 15.24 -21.08
C ALA A 303 9.02 14.91 -22.54
N VAL A 304 8.00 14.75 -23.39
CA VAL A 304 8.13 14.53 -24.84
C VAL A 304 8.77 15.74 -25.51
N ARG A 305 8.26 16.96 -25.24
CA ARG A 305 8.82 18.21 -25.79
C ARG A 305 10.26 18.43 -25.36
N ALA A 306 10.61 18.05 -24.13
CA ALA A 306 11.97 18.10 -23.60
C ALA A 306 12.88 16.95 -24.08
N ARG A 307 12.38 16.03 -24.93
CA ARG A 307 13.08 14.81 -25.39
C ARG A 307 13.61 13.92 -24.25
N HIS A 308 12.92 13.92 -23.11
CA HIS A 308 13.26 13.16 -21.91
C HIS A 308 12.06 12.30 -21.45
N THR A 309 11.43 11.61 -22.41
CA THR A 309 10.15 10.90 -22.24
C THR A 309 10.21 9.67 -21.35
N LEU A 310 11.33 8.94 -21.40
CA LEU A 310 11.38 7.56 -20.90
C LEU A 310 11.08 7.41 -19.40
N PRO A 311 11.63 8.24 -18.48
CA PRO A 311 11.31 8.11 -17.07
C PRO A 311 9.84 8.37 -16.76
N THR A 312 9.26 9.39 -17.39
CA THR A 312 7.84 9.75 -17.23
C THR A 312 6.93 8.66 -17.78
N LEU A 313 7.17 8.20 -19.00
CA LEU A 313 6.36 7.16 -19.63
C LEU A 313 6.42 5.84 -18.84
N LEU A 314 7.60 5.46 -18.32
CA LEU A 314 7.73 4.24 -17.55
C LEU A 314 6.98 4.32 -16.22
N ALA A 315 7.04 5.46 -15.52
CA ALA A 315 6.25 5.68 -14.31
C ALA A 315 4.74 5.58 -14.58
N LEU A 316 4.27 6.18 -15.69
CA LEU A 316 2.87 6.11 -16.12
C LEU A 316 2.43 4.69 -16.47
N ALA A 317 3.26 3.96 -17.21
CA ALA A 317 2.96 2.58 -17.56
C ALA A 317 2.87 1.70 -16.32
N CYS A 318 3.82 1.81 -15.38
CA CYS A 318 3.77 1.07 -14.12
C CYS A 318 2.56 1.47 -13.26
N ALA A 319 2.18 2.76 -13.25
CA ALA A 319 0.99 3.21 -12.56
C ALA A 319 -0.26 2.54 -13.15
N ALA A 320 -0.41 2.60 -14.48
CA ALA A 320 -1.55 2.04 -15.20
C ALA A 320 -1.70 0.53 -14.95
N THR A 321 -0.61 -0.23 -15.08
CA THR A 321 -0.66 -1.69 -14.85
C THR A 321 -0.90 -2.03 -13.38
N ALA A 322 -0.35 -1.27 -12.42
CA ALA A 322 -0.61 -1.49 -11.00
C ALA A 322 -2.06 -1.13 -10.59
N GLY A 323 -2.68 -0.14 -11.25
CA GLY A 323 -4.07 0.25 -11.01
C GLY A 323 -5.09 -0.67 -11.68
N PHE A 324 -4.70 -1.35 -12.77
CA PHE A 324 -5.62 -2.13 -13.60
C PHE A 324 -6.45 -3.17 -12.83
N PRO A 325 -5.88 -4.03 -11.95
CA PRO A 325 -6.67 -5.03 -11.23
C PRO A 325 -7.76 -4.41 -10.35
N TYR A 326 -7.50 -3.22 -9.81
CA TYR A 326 -8.37 -2.55 -8.85
C TYR A 326 -9.43 -1.66 -9.49
N LEU A 327 -9.24 -1.32 -10.76
CA LEU A 327 -10.21 -0.56 -11.56
C LEU A 327 -11.09 -1.48 -12.40
N PHE A 328 -10.56 -2.64 -12.81
CA PHE A 328 -11.19 -3.48 -13.84
C PHE A 328 -11.30 -4.97 -13.50
N MET A 329 -10.73 -5.45 -12.37
CA MET A 329 -10.75 -6.89 -12.04
C MET A 329 -11.48 -7.29 -10.76
N ILE A 330 -11.91 -6.34 -9.94
CA ILE A 330 -12.48 -6.60 -8.60
C ILE A 330 -13.78 -5.84 -8.43
N GLY A 331 -14.87 -6.51 -8.01
CA GLY A 331 -16.20 -5.89 -7.82
C GLY A 331 -16.40 -5.15 -6.47
N TYR A 332 -15.34 -4.63 -5.88
CA TYR A 332 -15.37 -3.89 -4.61
C TYR A 332 -14.17 -2.94 -4.51
N ALA A 333 -14.19 -1.98 -3.57
CA ALA A 333 -13.13 -0.99 -3.46
C ALA A 333 -12.58 -0.82 -2.03
N ALA A 334 -11.28 -0.54 -1.99
CA ALA A 334 -10.58 -0.01 -0.84
C ALA A 334 -9.57 1.02 -1.35
N PRO A 335 -9.54 2.24 -0.81
CA PRO A 335 -8.76 3.33 -1.39
C PRO A 335 -7.25 3.05 -1.36
N ARG A 336 -6.80 2.23 -0.40
CA ARG A 336 -5.41 1.76 -0.28
C ARG A 336 -4.92 0.95 -1.48
N PHE A 337 -5.82 0.33 -2.25
CA PHE A 337 -5.43 -0.50 -3.38
C PHE A 337 -4.73 0.30 -4.48
N LEU A 338 -5.08 1.57 -4.64
CA LEU A 338 -4.49 2.46 -5.64
C LEU A 338 -3.23 3.21 -5.15
N LEU A 339 -2.69 2.90 -3.96
CA LEU A 339 -1.46 3.54 -3.47
C LEU A 339 -0.27 3.44 -4.45
N PRO A 340 0.01 2.27 -5.09
CA PRO A 340 1.07 2.19 -6.10
C PRO A 340 0.81 3.09 -7.32
N TYR A 341 -0.44 3.16 -7.76
CA TYR A 341 -0.87 4.05 -8.85
C TYR A 341 -0.61 5.52 -8.50
N TYR A 342 -0.99 5.96 -7.30
CA TYR A 342 -0.77 7.33 -6.83
C TYR A 342 0.72 7.67 -6.66
N ALA A 343 1.52 6.76 -6.08
CA ALA A 343 2.94 6.98 -5.86
C ALA A 343 3.71 7.20 -7.18
N LEU A 344 3.39 6.42 -8.20
CA LEU A 344 4.03 6.50 -9.51
C LEU A 344 3.54 7.72 -10.31
N LEU A 345 2.26 8.09 -10.22
CA LEU A 345 1.71 9.29 -10.86
C LEU A 345 2.19 10.60 -10.24
N ALA A 346 2.57 10.59 -8.96
CA ALA A 346 3.05 11.79 -8.30
C ALA A 346 4.27 12.41 -9.00
N LEU A 347 5.11 11.61 -9.68
CA LEU A 347 6.27 12.08 -10.45
C LEU A 347 5.89 12.98 -11.64
N PRO A 348 5.13 12.51 -12.65
CA PRO A 348 4.70 13.36 -13.77
C PRO A 348 3.83 14.53 -13.33
N VAL A 349 2.97 14.34 -12.32
CA VAL A 349 2.11 15.42 -11.80
C VAL A 349 2.96 16.52 -11.18
N ALA A 350 3.94 16.19 -10.35
CA ALA A 350 4.87 17.17 -9.80
C ALA A 350 5.69 17.87 -10.90
N ALA A 351 6.11 17.14 -11.93
CA ALA A 351 6.81 17.72 -13.07
C ALA A 351 5.94 18.75 -13.81
N ALA A 352 4.66 18.43 -14.02
CA ALA A 352 3.69 19.33 -14.64
C ALA A 352 3.48 20.59 -13.79
N LEU A 353 3.23 20.46 -12.49
CA LEU A 353 3.00 21.61 -11.59
C LEU A 353 4.22 22.52 -11.49
N VAL A 354 5.43 21.96 -11.39
CA VAL A 354 6.67 22.75 -11.40
C VAL A 354 6.84 23.49 -12.72
N HIS A 355 6.52 22.85 -13.86
CA HIS A 355 6.61 23.50 -15.17
C HIS A 355 5.59 24.64 -15.31
N LEU A 356 4.32 24.37 -14.98
CA LEU A 356 3.23 25.35 -15.06
C LEU A 356 3.48 26.61 -14.20
N THR A 357 4.22 26.46 -13.10
CA THR A 357 4.55 27.57 -12.18
C THR A 357 5.87 28.27 -12.50
N THR A 358 6.68 27.74 -13.41
CA THR A 358 8.01 28.31 -13.73
C THR A 358 8.21 28.74 -15.18
N ALA A 359 7.45 28.17 -16.11
CA ALA A 359 7.55 28.46 -17.54
C ALA A 359 6.88 29.79 -17.98
N PRO A 360 5.74 30.24 -17.42
CA PRO A 360 5.08 31.46 -17.90
C PRO A 360 5.88 32.75 -17.66
N ALA A 361 5.57 33.78 -18.46
CA ALA A 361 6.08 35.14 -18.25
C ALA A 361 5.62 35.71 -16.89
N ARG A 362 6.35 36.70 -16.37
CA ARG A 362 6.22 37.18 -14.98
C ARG A 362 4.77 37.44 -14.49
N PRO A 363 3.87 38.14 -15.22
CA PRO A 363 2.50 38.37 -14.73
C PRO A 363 1.68 37.08 -14.69
N TRP A 364 1.72 36.26 -15.75
CA TRP A 364 1.02 34.97 -15.81
C TRP A 364 1.58 33.94 -14.83
N ARG A 365 2.86 34.04 -14.49
CA ARG A 365 3.52 33.19 -13.50
C ARG A 365 2.94 33.43 -12.11
N GLN A 366 2.69 34.68 -11.73
CA GLN A 366 2.07 34.99 -10.44
C GLN A 366 0.67 34.38 -10.35
N VAL A 367 -0.15 34.56 -11.41
CA VAL A 367 -1.49 33.94 -11.48
C VAL A 367 -1.41 32.42 -11.37
N ALA A 368 -0.54 31.77 -12.16
CA ALA A 368 -0.38 30.32 -12.14
C ALA A 368 0.07 29.80 -10.76
N VAL A 369 1.04 30.47 -10.13
CA VAL A 369 1.49 30.13 -8.76
C VAL A 369 0.36 30.28 -7.77
N THR A 370 -0.38 31.40 -7.79
CA THR A 370 -1.52 31.63 -6.89
C THR A 370 -2.59 30.55 -7.05
N LEU A 371 -2.97 30.20 -8.28
CA LEU A 371 -3.96 29.15 -8.55
C LEU A 371 -3.49 27.78 -8.05
N VAL A 372 -2.23 27.42 -8.29
CA VAL A 372 -1.66 26.15 -7.81
C VAL A 372 -1.61 26.12 -6.28
N VAL A 373 -1.18 27.21 -5.63
CA VAL A 373 -1.11 27.28 -4.17
C VAL A 373 -2.50 27.19 -3.55
N LEU A 374 -3.49 27.93 -4.06
CA LEU A 374 -4.87 27.86 -3.59
C LEU A 374 -5.48 26.47 -3.81
N GLY A 375 -5.27 25.88 -4.99
CA GLY A 375 -5.74 24.53 -5.30
C GLY A 375 -5.11 23.46 -4.40
N LEU A 376 -3.81 23.56 -4.13
CA LEU A 376 -3.13 22.67 -3.19
C LEU A 376 -3.61 22.88 -1.75
N ALA A 377 -3.82 24.13 -1.32
CA ALA A 377 -4.36 24.42 0.01
C ALA A 377 -5.76 23.85 0.20
N ALA A 378 -6.65 24.04 -0.78
CA ALA A 378 -7.98 23.44 -0.79
C ALA A 378 -7.92 21.91 -0.79
N HIS A 379 -7.06 21.32 -1.61
CA HIS A 379 -6.84 19.87 -1.63
C HIS A 379 -6.37 19.34 -0.26
N LEU A 380 -5.38 19.98 0.36
CA LEU A 380 -4.88 19.60 1.67
C LEU A 380 -5.95 19.72 2.76
N ALA A 381 -6.77 20.77 2.73
CA ALA A 381 -7.89 20.94 3.66
C ALA A 381 -8.89 19.77 3.54
N VAL A 382 -9.25 19.39 2.31
CA VAL A 382 -10.12 18.23 2.05
C VAL A 382 -9.47 16.93 2.54
N GLN A 383 -8.19 16.68 2.19
CA GLN A 383 -7.48 15.47 2.64
C GLN A 383 -7.43 15.39 4.16
N LEU A 384 -7.15 16.51 4.85
CA LEU A 384 -7.14 16.57 6.31
C LEU A 384 -8.53 16.31 6.91
N ALA A 385 -9.59 16.87 6.34
CA ALA A 385 -10.96 16.65 6.79
C ALA A 385 -11.43 15.19 6.60
N VAL A 386 -11.00 14.52 5.52
CA VAL A 386 -11.26 13.08 5.35
C VAL A 386 -10.42 12.27 6.34
N LEU A 387 -9.13 12.58 6.49
CA LEU A 387 -8.22 11.87 7.39
C LEU A 387 -8.72 11.90 8.84
N THR A 388 -9.00 13.09 9.37
CA THR A 388 -9.42 13.29 10.77
C THR A 388 -10.70 12.52 11.08
N ARG A 389 -11.73 12.65 10.25
CA ARG A 389 -12.98 11.88 10.39
C ARG A 389 -12.77 10.37 10.31
N THR A 390 -11.88 9.92 9.41
CA THR A 390 -11.55 8.49 9.28
C THR A 390 -10.85 7.98 10.53
N VAL A 391 -9.83 8.70 11.01
CA VAL A 391 -9.08 8.39 12.23
C VAL A 391 -10.00 8.33 13.45
N GLU A 392 -10.90 9.30 13.60
CA GLU A 392 -11.86 9.35 14.71
C GLU A 392 -12.81 8.16 14.68
N ARG A 393 -13.45 7.88 13.54
CA ARG A 393 -14.36 6.74 13.37
C ARG A 393 -13.67 5.41 13.61
N THR A 394 -12.49 5.21 13.03
CA THR A 394 -11.69 3.99 13.23
C THR A 394 -11.27 3.82 14.69
N THR A 395 -10.80 4.89 15.34
CA THR A 395 -10.41 4.85 16.76
C THR A 395 -11.61 4.52 17.65
N ALA A 396 -12.78 5.10 17.37
CA ALA A 396 -14.01 4.81 18.10
C ALA A 396 -14.43 3.33 17.94
N ALA A 397 -14.37 2.79 16.72
CA ALA A 397 -14.66 1.38 16.45
C ALA A 397 -13.70 0.44 17.21
N HIS A 398 -12.39 0.73 17.20
CA HIS A 398 -11.41 -0.10 17.90
C HIS A 398 -11.58 -0.06 19.42
N ARG A 399 -11.96 1.11 19.98
CA ARG A 399 -12.34 1.22 21.40
C ARG A 399 -13.61 0.43 21.71
N ALA A 400 -14.58 0.38 20.80
CA ALA A 400 -15.77 -0.45 20.97
C ALA A 400 -15.40 -1.93 21.05
N TRP A 401 -14.51 -2.43 20.20
CA TRP A 401 -14.00 -3.80 20.29
C TRP A 401 -13.29 -4.09 21.62
N SER A 402 -12.48 -3.15 22.11
CA SER A 402 -11.83 -3.28 23.42
C SER A 402 -12.83 -3.34 24.57
N ARG A 403 -13.93 -2.57 24.51
CA ARG A 403 -15.03 -2.65 25.49
C ARG A 403 -15.77 -3.99 25.41
N THR A 404 -16.02 -4.50 24.20
CA THR A 404 -16.62 -5.82 24.00
C THR A 404 -15.74 -6.92 24.59
N ALA A 405 -14.42 -6.86 24.38
CA ALA A 405 -13.46 -7.78 25.00
C ALA A 405 -13.54 -7.74 26.54
N ALA A 406 -13.60 -6.55 27.14
CA ALA A 406 -13.77 -6.42 28.59
C ALA A 406 -15.12 -7.00 29.08
N THR A 407 -16.20 -6.87 28.30
CA THR A 407 -17.48 -7.51 28.64
C THR A 407 -17.39 -9.03 28.55
N LEU A 408 -16.71 -9.58 27.54
CA LEU A 408 -16.45 -11.03 27.41
C LEU A 408 -15.77 -11.57 28.67
N HIS A 409 -14.70 -10.90 29.13
CA HIS A 409 -13.97 -11.31 30.33
C HIS A 409 -14.86 -11.26 31.59
N ARG A 410 -15.71 -10.23 31.72
CA ARG A 410 -16.64 -10.11 32.87
C ARG A 410 -17.68 -11.22 32.95
N VAL A 411 -18.10 -11.77 31.81
CA VAL A 411 -19.08 -12.88 31.77
C VAL A 411 -18.42 -14.27 31.79
N GLY A 412 -17.11 -14.33 32.09
CA GLY A 412 -16.36 -15.57 32.23
C GLY A 412 -15.78 -16.13 30.93
N VAL A 413 -15.88 -15.40 29.81
CA VAL A 413 -15.24 -15.79 28.55
C VAL A 413 -13.82 -15.23 28.53
N THR A 414 -12.90 -15.93 29.21
CA THR A 414 -11.48 -15.58 29.33
C THR A 414 -10.58 -16.61 28.62
N PRO A 415 -9.35 -16.24 28.22
CA PRO A 415 -8.41 -17.18 27.59
C PRO A 415 -8.10 -18.42 28.46
N PRO A 416 -7.94 -19.62 27.86
CA PRO A 416 -8.21 -19.94 26.45
C PRO A 416 -9.71 -19.88 26.13
N CYS A 417 -10.08 -19.21 25.03
CA CYS A 417 -11.47 -18.99 24.61
C CYS A 417 -11.59 -18.98 23.09
N LEU A 418 -12.82 -19.14 22.59
CA LEU A 418 -13.15 -19.08 21.17
C LEU A 418 -14.29 -18.09 20.93
N LEU A 419 -14.10 -17.20 19.96
CA LEU A 419 -15.10 -16.23 19.52
C LEU A 419 -15.55 -16.51 18.08
N THR A 420 -16.84 -16.40 17.83
CA THR A 420 -17.43 -16.56 16.49
C THR A 420 -18.43 -15.44 16.19
N GLY A 421 -18.87 -15.34 14.93
CA GLY A 421 -19.89 -14.39 14.50
C GLY A 421 -19.34 -13.05 14.02
N HIS A 422 -20.13 -12.00 14.19
CA HIS A 422 -19.85 -10.65 13.69
C HIS A 422 -18.60 -10.07 14.37
N GLU A 423 -17.66 -9.53 13.59
CA GLU A 423 -16.41 -8.92 14.10
C GLU A 423 -15.59 -9.82 15.04
N ALA A 424 -15.77 -11.14 14.94
CA ALA A 424 -15.08 -12.08 15.82
C ALA A 424 -13.56 -12.01 15.73
N ILE A 425 -12.99 -11.75 14.55
CA ILE A 425 -11.53 -11.68 14.38
C ILE A 425 -10.90 -10.53 15.19
N PRO A 426 -11.28 -9.25 14.98
CA PRO A 426 -10.69 -8.18 15.77
C PRO A 426 -11.04 -8.33 17.26
N VAL A 427 -12.28 -8.62 17.63
CA VAL A 427 -12.66 -8.72 19.05
C VAL A 427 -11.94 -9.87 19.76
N ALA A 428 -11.74 -11.01 19.09
CA ALA A 428 -10.98 -12.13 19.65
C ALA A 428 -9.54 -11.73 19.94
N PHE A 429 -8.91 -10.96 19.03
CA PHE A 429 -7.56 -10.45 19.24
C PHE A 429 -7.48 -9.58 20.51
N TYR A 430 -8.40 -8.61 20.68
CA TYR A 430 -8.43 -7.77 21.88
C TYR A 430 -8.78 -8.55 23.15
N ALA A 431 -9.49 -9.68 23.03
CA ALA A 431 -9.85 -10.54 24.16
C ALA A 431 -8.79 -11.61 24.48
N GLY A 432 -7.75 -11.79 23.65
CA GLY A 432 -6.80 -12.89 23.75
C GLY A 432 -7.39 -14.26 23.39
N CYS A 433 -8.53 -14.28 22.68
CA CYS A 433 -9.22 -15.50 22.27
C CYS A 433 -8.82 -15.94 20.86
N SER A 434 -9.08 -17.22 20.55
CA SER A 434 -9.12 -17.72 19.17
C SER A 434 -10.39 -17.25 18.46
N SER A 435 -10.35 -17.18 17.12
CA SER A 435 -11.52 -16.84 16.30
C SER A 435 -11.87 -17.97 15.33
N ALA A 436 -13.16 -18.29 15.18
CA ALA A 436 -13.62 -19.23 14.16
C ALA A 436 -14.89 -18.76 13.43
N ALA A 437 -15.03 -19.23 12.19
CA ALA A 437 -16.23 -19.09 11.40
C ALA A 437 -16.56 -20.42 10.69
N ALA A 438 -17.85 -20.76 10.64
CA ALA A 438 -18.35 -21.92 9.91
C ALA A 438 -18.67 -21.62 8.44
N SER A 439 -18.69 -20.34 8.05
CA SER A 439 -19.06 -19.90 6.72
C SER A 439 -18.42 -18.55 6.37
N GLY A 440 -18.53 -18.14 5.10
CA GLY A 440 -17.98 -16.89 4.60
C GLY A 440 -16.48 -16.93 4.32
N HIS A 441 -15.89 -15.77 4.02
CA HIS A 441 -14.50 -15.66 3.54
C HIS A 441 -13.42 -16.02 4.57
N ASN A 442 -13.80 -16.19 5.84
CA ASN A 442 -12.90 -16.58 6.91
C ASN A 442 -13.29 -17.94 7.51
N ALA A 443 -14.06 -18.76 6.79
CA ALA A 443 -14.45 -20.08 7.24
C ALA A 443 -13.20 -20.95 7.50
N ASN A 444 -13.08 -21.43 8.73
CA ASN A 444 -11.94 -22.23 9.21
C ASN A 444 -12.35 -23.35 10.17
N SER A 445 -13.66 -23.53 10.39
CA SER A 445 -14.21 -24.51 11.32
C SER A 445 -15.59 -24.97 10.83
N THR A 446 -16.23 -25.88 11.58
CA THR A 446 -17.59 -26.35 11.31
C THR A 446 -18.51 -26.04 12.50
N VAL A 447 -19.82 -26.00 12.26
CA VAL A 447 -20.81 -25.82 13.33
C VAL A 447 -20.64 -26.88 14.42
N ALA A 448 -20.44 -28.14 14.04
CA ALA A 448 -20.23 -29.24 14.98
C ALA A 448 -18.96 -29.07 15.82
N ALA A 449 -17.86 -28.59 15.21
CA ALA A 449 -16.60 -28.36 15.92
C ALA A 449 -16.71 -27.19 16.91
N ILE A 450 -17.39 -26.10 16.53
CA ILE A 450 -17.65 -24.95 17.41
C ILE A 450 -18.52 -25.38 18.60
N ALA A 451 -19.64 -26.07 18.34
CA ALA A 451 -20.52 -26.59 19.39
C ALA A 451 -19.80 -27.60 20.30
N GLY A 452 -18.91 -28.43 19.73
CA GLY A 452 -18.06 -29.34 20.48
C GLY A 452 -17.06 -28.63 21.40
N THR A 453 -16.52 -27.49 20.96
CA THR A 453 -15.58 -26.67 21.73
C THR A 453 -16.27 -26.01 22.92
N ALA A 454 -17.51 -25.56 22.74
CA ALA A 454 -18.33 -24.94 23.80
C ALA A 454 -18.58 -25.84 25.02
N ARG A 455 -18.40 -27.16 24.87
CA ARG A 455 -18.51 -28.11 25.99
C ARG A 455 -17.24 -28.20 26.86
N ARG A 456 -16.12 -27.64 26.40
CA ARG A 456 -14.79 -27.84 27.03
C ARG A 456 -14.07 -26.53 27.34
N THR A 457 -14.43 -25.46 26.66
CA THR A 457 -13.75 -24.16 26.76
C THR A 457 -14.78 -23.05 26.60
N PRO A 458 -14.59 -21.86 27.20
CA PRO A 458 -15.48 -20.74 26.99
C PRO A 458 -15.62 -20.37 25.51
N VAL A 459 -16.86 -20.28 25.03
CA VAL A 459 -17.19 -19.87 23.66
C VAL A 459 -18.20 -18.73 23.68
N ALA A 460 -17.98 -17.75 22.80
CA ALA A 460 -18.90 -16.64 22.59
C ALA A 460 -19.25 -16.48 21.11
N VAL A 461 -20.49 -16.03 20.85
CA VAL A 461 -20.97 -15.64 19.53
C VAL A 461 -21.44 -14.20 19.57
N LEU A 462 -20.86 -13.36 18.72
CA LEU A 462 -21.31 -11.99 18.50
C LEU A 462 -22.32 -11.96 17.36
N VAL A 463 -23.52 -11.46 17.64
CA VAL A 463 -24.62 -11.39 16.68
C VAL A 463 -25.03 -9.94 16.51
N ALA A 464 -25.22 -9.50 15.26
CA ALA A 464 -25.74 -8.17 14.98
C ALA A 464 -27.15 -7.99 15.57
N HIS A 465 -27.46 -6.80 16.08
CA HIS A 465 -28.79 -6.54 16.64
C HIS A 465 -29.90 -6.84 15.62
N GLY A 466 -30.96 -7.52 16.05
CA GLY A 466 -32.07 -7.93 15.18
C GLY A 466 -31.83 -9.20 14.34
N SER A 467 -30.62 -9.77 14.38
CA SER A 467 -30.32 -11.05 13.73
C SER A 467 -30.52 -12.23 14.69
N ARG A 468 -30.84 -13.42 14.15
CA ARG A 468 -30.96 -14.65 14.95
C ARG A 468 -29.58 -15.24 15.24
N PRO A 469 -29.32 -15.76 16.45
CA PRO A 469 -28.11 -16.52 16.72
C PRO A 469 -28.09 -17.83 15.90
N PRO A 470 -26.91 -18.40 15.64
CA PRO A 470 -26.82 -19.73 15.04
C PRO A 470 -27.44 -20.78 15.98
N GLY A 471 -28.00 -21.86 15.42
CA GLY A 471 -28.78 -22.85 16.18
C GLY A 471 -28.05 -23.43 17.39
N TYR A 472 -26.73 -23.63 17.31
CA TYR A 472 -25.93 -24.14 18.43
C TYR A 472 -25.83 -23.20 19.63
N ALA A 473 -26.09 -21.90 19.45
CA ALA A 473 -26.04 -20.86 20.48
C ALA A 473 -27.44 -20.33 20.87
N ALA A 474 -28.51 -20.90 20.30
CA ALA A 474 -29.87 -20.41 20.50
C ALA A 474 -30.33 -20.43 21.97
N HIS A 475 -29.79 -21.38 22.76
CA HIS A 475 -30.13 -21.58 24.17
C HIS A 475 -29.07 -21.05 25.14
N TRP A 476 -28.03 -20.37 24.63
CA TRP A 476 -26.98 -19.83 25.48
C TRP A 476 -27.46 -18.55 26.19
N PRO A 477 -27.02 -18.30 27.42
CA PRO A 477 -27.16 -17.00 28.06
C PRO A 477 -26.66 -15.87 27.15
N SER A 478 -27.30 -14.70 27.25
CA SER A 478 -26.95 -13.56 26.41
C SER A 478 -26.88 -12.24 27.16
N VAL A 479 -26.02 -11.34 26.68
CA VAL A 479 -25.85 -9.99 27.20
C VAL A 479 -25.97 -8.99 26.04
N PRO A 480 -26.75 -7.90 26.18
CA PRO A 480 -26.79 -6.85 25.20
C PRO A 480 -25.46 -6.09 25.14
N LEU A 481 -25.03 -5.76 23.94
CA LEU A 481 -23.90 -4.88 23.65
C LEU A 481 -24.39 -3.73 22.77
N ASP A 482 -23.59 -2.67 22.63
CA ASP A 482 -23.93 -1.56 21.73
C ASP A 482 -23.97 -2.06 20.28
N GLY A 483 -25.17 -2.08 19.68
CA GLY A 483 -25.42 -2.60 18.32
C GLY A 483 -25.29 -4.12 18.13
N LEU A 484 -24.93 -4.88 19.17
CA LEU A 484 -24.70 -6.33 19.11
C LEU A 484 -25.40 -7.07 20.25
N ARG A 485 -25.47 -8.38 20.14
CA ARG A 485 -25.82 -9.28 21.24
C ARG A 485 -24.77 -10.36 21.36
N LEU A 486 -24.27 -10.55 22.58
CA LEU A 486 -23.30 -11.57 22.92
C LEU A 486 -24.05 -12.79 23.47
N TYR A 487 -23.88 -13.95 22.85
CA TYR A 487 -24.29 -15.24 23.39
C TYR A 487 -23.06 -15.99 23.86
N TYR A 488 -23.11 -16.65 25.02
CA TYR A 488 -21.91 -17.29 25.58
C TYR A 488 -22.20 -18.62 26.29
N ALA A 489 -21.23 -19.53 26.23
CA ALA A 489 -21.20 -20.76 26.98
C ALA A 489 -19.88 -20.83 27.74
N VAL A 490 -19.96 -20.89 29.07
CA VAL A 490 -18.81 -21.10 29.96
C VAL A 490 -19.03 -22.47 30.62
N PRO A 491 -18.21 -23.48 30.30
CA PRO A 491 -18.29 -24.77 30.96
C PRO A 491 -18.05 -24.62 32.45
N GLU A 492 -18.82 -25.34 33.27
CA GLU A 492 -18.52 -25.44 34.71
C GLU A 492 -17.14 -26.09 34.88
N ALA A 493 -16.35 -25.56 35.81
CA ALA A 493 -15.09 -26.18 36.17
C ALA A 493 -15.40 -27.60 36.65
N ARG A 494 -14.82 -28.61 36.01
CA ARG A 494 -14.89 -29.99 36.53
C ARG A 494 -14.19 -29.98 37.89
N SER A 495 -14.99 -29.99 38.96
CA SER A 495 -14.56 -30.19 40.34
C SER A 495 -13.96 -31.57 40.54
#